data_AF-A0A3S3NJW2-F1
#
_entry.id   AF-A0A3S3NJW2-F1
#
_cell.length_a   1.000
_cell.length_b   1.000
_cell.length_c   1.000
_cell.angle_alpha   90.00
_cell.angle_beta   90.00
_cell.angle_gamma   90.00
#
_symmetry.space_group_name_H-M   'P 1'
#
loop_
_entity.id
_entity.type
_entity.pdbx_description
1 polymer ?
#
loop_
_entity_poly.entity_id
_entity_poly.type
_entity_poly.pdbx_seq_one_letter_code
_entity_poly.pdbx_strand_id
1 'polypeptide(L)'
;MRSSNQLFHRKFSKFLLKHGYLNGKQTRRSNVNITGAILGFQRFYKLEQTGKLDNETLREMRRPRCGNPDFGRRSGKMRKFCL
;
A
#
# COMPACT_ATOMS: atom_id res chain seq x y z
N MET A 1 11.99 18.93 -16.20
CA MET A 1 10.96 19.06 -15.14
C MET A 1 10.47 17.66 -14.76
N ARG A 2 10.94 17.07 -13.65
CA ARG A 2 10.48 15.74 -13.20
C ARG A 2 9.13 15.91 -12.52
N SER A 3 8.05 15.57 -13.22
CA SER A 3 6.66 15.68 -12.77
C SER A 3 6.48 15.25 -11.31
N SER A 4 5.91 16.14 -10.50
CA SER A 4 5.54 15.91 -9.09
C SER A 4 4.71 14.64 -8.87
N ASN A 5 4.03 14.15 -9.92
CA ASN A 5 3.28 12.90 -9.94
C ASN A 5 4.17 11.64 -9.74
N GLN A 6 5.44 11.67 -10.14
CA GLN A 6 6.33 10.51 -10.05
C GLN A 6 6.93 10.31 -8.65
N LEU A 7 7.14 11.41 -7.90
CA LEU A 7 7.58 11.38 -6.50
C LEU A 7 6.46 10.85 -5.59
N PHE A 8 5.21 11.20 -5.91
CA PHE A 8 4.01 10.68 -5.25
C PHE A 8 3.97 9.16 -5.33
N HIS A 9 4.05 8.60 -6.54
CA HIS A 9 4.10 7.15 -6.77
C HIS A 9 5.20 6.44 -5.96
N ARG A 10 6.37 7.05 -5.78
CA ARG A 10 7.48 6.48 -4.99
C ARG A 10 7.21 6.40 -3.49
N LYS A 11 6.44 7.33 -2.91
CA LYS A 11 6.08 7.29 -1.48
C LYS A 11 5.04 6.19 -1.22
N PHE A 12 4.05 6.04 -2.10
CA PHE A 12 3.00 5.02 -1.95
C PHE A 12 3.49 3.60 -2.23
N SER A 13 4.41 3.42 -3.19
CA SER A 13 4.99 2.09 -3.41
C SER A 13 5.73 1.57 -2.18
N LYS A 14 6.46 2.44 -1.47
CA LYS A 14 7.08 2.10 -0.18
C LYS A 14 6.04 1.76 0.89
N PHE A 15 4.93 2.50 0.93
CA PHE A 15 3.84 2.23 1.85
C PHE A 15 3.26 0.82 1.62
N LEU A 16 2.89 0.52 0.39
CA LEU A 16 2.30 -0.77 -0.01
C LEU A 16 3.28 -1.94 0.23
N LEU A 17 4.59 -1.73 0.02
CA LEU A 17 5.62 -2.70 0.36
C LEU A 17 5.72 -2.95 1.87
N LYS A 18 5.70 -1.88 2.68
CA LYS A 18 5.80 -1.97 4.14
C LYS A 18 4.61 -2.71 4.76
N HIS A 19 3.41 -2.52 4.22
CA HIS A 19 2.18 -3.09 4.77
C HIS A 19 1.79 -4.45 4.15
N GLY A 20 2.63 -4.99 3.26
CA GLY A 20 2.46 -6.34 2.72
C GLY A 20 1.60 -6.44 1.46
N TYR A 21 1.19 -5.34 0.87
CA TYR A 21 0.44 -5.32 -0.41
C TYR A 21 1.35 -5.57 -1.62
N LEU A 22 2.66 -5.29 -1.51
CA LEU A 22 3.63 -5.56 -2.56
C LEU A 22 4.66 -6.61 -2.10
N ASN A 23 4.97 -7.56 -2.99
CA ASN A 23 6.04 -8.52 -2.75
C ASN A 23 7.39 -7.92 -3.17
N GLY A 24 8.31 -7.73 -2.22
CA GLY A 24 9.67 -7.22 -2.49
C GLY A 24 10.54 -8.08 -3.42
N LYS A 25 10.08 -9.27 -3.82
CA LYS A 25 10.70 -10.07 -4.89
C LYS A 25 10.32 -9.56 -6.29
N GLN A 26 9.14 -8.96 -6.45
CA GLN A 26 8.62 -8.43 -7.71
C GLN A 26 9.23 -7.06 -8.07
N THR A 27 9.70 -6.30 -7.08
CA THR A 27 10.39 -5.01 -7.31
C THR A 27 11.74 -5.16 -8.02
N ARG A 28 12.34 -6.35 -8.03
CA ARG A 28 13.59 -6.65 -8.74
C ARG A 28 13.39 -7.10 -10.19
N ARG A 29 12.18 -7.55 -10.56
CA ARG A 29 11.84 -8.08 -11.88
C ARG A 29 10.71 -7.25 -12.50
N SER A 30 11.04 -6.00 -12.84
CA SER A 30 10.40 -5.08 -13.81
C SER A 30 8.88 -4.85 -13.89
N ASN A 31 7.99 -5.69 -13.36
CA ASN A 31 6.54 -5.50 -13.38
C ASN A 31 5.95 -5.63 -11.98
N VAL A 32 6.14 -4.59 -11.17
CA VAL A 32 5.46 -4.48 -9.87
C VAL A 32 3.98 -4.22 -10.15
N ASN A 33 3.10 -5.14 -9.76
CA ASN A 33 1.65 -4.96 -9.90
C ASN A 33 1.12 -3.97 -8.84
N ILE A 34 1.46 -2.69 -9.01
CA ILE A 34 1.05 -1.60 -8.13
C ILE A 34 -0.48 -1.47 -8.15
N THR A 35 -1.11 -1.62 -9.31
CA THR A 35 -2.56 -1.59 -9.47
C THR A 35 -3.24 -2.65 -8.61
N GLY A 36 -2.75 -3.90 -8.64
CA GLY A 36 -3.26 -4.97 -7.78
C GLY A 36 -3.11 -4.68 -6.29
N ALA A 37 -1.99 -4.07 -5.89
CA ALA A 37 -1.78 -3.66 -4.51
C ALA A 37 -2.73 -2.53 -4.06
N ILE A 38 -3.01 -1.56 -4.95
CA ILE A 38 -3.99 -0.49 -4.69
C ILE A 38 -5.39 -1.08 -4.57
N LEU A 39 -5.78 -1.99 -5.47
CA LEU A 39 -7.08 -2.67 -5.40
C LEU A 39 -7.25 -3.45 -4.09
N GLY A 40 -6.19 -4.15 -3.64
CA GLY A 40 -6.19 -4.84 -2.35
C GLY A 40 -6.36 -3.87 -1.17
N PHE A 41 -5.72 -2.71 -1.23
CA PHE A 41 -5.88 -1.65 -0.23
C PHE A 41 -7.30 -1.09 -0.21
N GLN A 42 -7.82 -0.69 -1.37
CA GLN A 42 -9.18 -0.16 -1.52
C GLN A 42 -10.21 -1.16 -0.99
N ARG A 43 -10.07 -2.44 -1.32
CA ARG A 43 -10.93 -3.51 -0.80
C ARG A 43 -10.87 -3.63 0.73
N PHE A 44 -9.69 -3.54 1.33
CA PHE A 44 -9.53 -3.63 2.78
C PHE A 44 -10.19 -2.45 3.52
N TYR A 45 -10.03 -1.24 2.99
CA TYR A 45 -10.60 -0.01 3.55
C TYR A 45 -12.04 0.26 3.07
N LYS A 46 -12.66 -0.67 2.33
CA LYS A 46 -14.01 -0.55 1.75
C LYS A 46 -14.20 0.70 0.88
N LEU A 47 -13.14 1.11 0.20
CA LEU A 47 -13.16 2.18 -0.81
C LEU A 47 -13.57 1.62 -2.17
N GLU A 48 -13.91 2.52 -3.08
CA GLU A 48 -14.13 2.15 -4.48
C GLU A 48 -12.85 1.55 -5.10
N GLN A 49 -13.01 0.39 -5.75
CA GLN A 49 -11.90 -0.36 -6.35
C GLN A 49 -11.50 0.24 -7.70
N THR A 50 -11.02 1.48 -7.70
CA THR A 50 -10.60 2.21 -8.92
C THR A 50 -9.24 1.74 -9.46
N GLY A 51 -8.43 1.09 -8.61
CA GLY A 51 -7.06 0.67 -8.92
C GLY A 51 -6.08 1.85 -9.11
N LYS A 52 -6.53 3.08 -8.82
CA LYS A 52 -5.74 4.31 -8.90
C LYS A 52 -5.57 4.90 -7.50
N LEU A 53 -4.56 5.75 -7.32
CA LEU A 53 -4.40 6.55 -6.11
C LEU A 53 -5.33 7.76 -6.16
N ASP A 54 -6.64 7.51 -6.03
CA ASP A 54 -7.66 8.55 -5.91
C ASP A 54 -7.56 9.29 -4.56
N ASN A 55 -8.25 10.42 -4.45
CA ASN A 55 -8.17 11.28 -3.26
C ASN A 55 -8.64 10.57 -1.97
N GLU A 56 -9.60 9.66 -2.05
CA GLU A 56 -10.10 8.91 -0.88
C GLU A 56 -9.07 7.88 -0.44
N THR A 57 -8.50 7.12 -1.39
CA THR A 57 -7.37 6.23 -1.13
C THR A 57 -6.19 6.97 -0.52
N LEU A 58 -5.87 8.16 -1.02
CA LEU A 58 -4.79 8.99 -0.49
C LEU A 58 -5.09 9.50 0.92
N ARG A 59 -6.34 9.86 1.22
CA ARG A 59 -6.76 10.30 2.55
C ARG A 59 -6.56 9.19 3.57
N GLU A 60 -7.03 7.98 3.27
CA GLU A 60 -6.85 6.81 4.13
C GLU A 60 -5.37 6.42 4.25
N MET A 61 -4.60 6.52 3.17
CA MET A 61 -3.17 6.23 3.21
C MET A 61 -2.35 7.22 4.05
N ARG A 62 -2.81 8.47 4.20
CA ARG A 62 -2.16 9.50 5.01
C ARG A 62 -2.55 9.45 6.48
N ARG A 63 -3.61 8.72 6.86
CA ARG A 63 -4.00 8.60 8.27
C ARG A 63 -2.85 7.99 9.08
N PRO A 64 -2.53 8.56 10.26
CA PRO A 64 -1.53 8.00 11.15
C PRO A 64 -1.97 6.58 11.54
N ARG A 65 -1.05 5.62 11.42
CA ARG A 65 -1.29 4.21 11.71
C ARG A 65 -0.20 3.66 12.60
N CYS A 66 -0.54 2.62 13.37
CA CYS A 66 0.48 1.80 14.01
C CYS A 66 1.33 1.11 12.91
N GLY A 67 2.63 0.93 13.13
CA GLY A 67 3.55 0.42 12.11
C GLY A 67 3.37 -1.07 11.74
N ASN A 68 2.23 -1.68 12.08
CA ASN A 68 1.94 -3.09 11.83
C ASN A 68 1.44 -3.29 10.39
N PRO A 69 1.90 -4.33 9.66
CA PRO A 69 1.42 -4.60 8.32
C PRO A 69 -0.03 -5.09 8.31
N ASP A 70 -0.81 -4.65 7.33
CA ASP A 70 -2.22 -5.07 7.12
C ASP A 70 -2.30 -6.56 6.73
N PHE A 71 -1.29 -7.07 6.02
CA PHE A 71 -1.15 -8.49 5.71
C PHE A 71 0.15 -9.06 6.27
N GLY A 72 0.02 -9.97 7.24
CA GLY A 72 1.15 -10.65 7.85
C GLY A 72 1.80 -11.69 6.93
N ARG A 73 3.13 -11.65 6.81
CA ARG A 73 3.87 -12.89 6.55
C ARG A 73 3.67 -13.78 7.77
N ARG A 74 3.05 -14.94 7.58
CA ARG A 74 2.81 -15.92 8.64
C ARG A 74 4.13 -16.43 9.21
N SER A 75 4.65 -15.75 10.23
CA SER A 75 5.60 -16.29 11.19
C SER A 75 5.63 -15.41 12.44
N GLY A 76 4.64 -15.62 13.32
CA GLY A 76 4.72 -15.26 14.74
C GLY A 76 4.24 -13.86 15.13
N LYS A 77 3.24 -13.85 16.02
CA LYS A 77 2.70 -12.72 16.80
C LYS A 77 1.90 -11.69 15.99
N MET A 78 0.60 -11.97 15.94
CA MET A 78 -0.48 -10.99 15.76
C MET A 78 -0.32 -9.89 16.82
N ARG A 79 0.40 -8.81 16.49
CA ARG A 79 0.53 -7.67 17.40
C ARG A 79 -0.72 -6.81 17.22
N LYS A 80 -1.51 -6.83 18.30
CA LYS A 80 -2.65 -5.99 18.65
C LYS A 80 -2.89 -4.84 17.67
N PHE A 81 -4.07 -4.86 17.06
CA PHE A 81 -4.69 -3.68 16.47
C PHE A 81 -4.60 -2.54 17.48
N CYS A 82 -3.85 -1.49 17.18
CA CYS A 82 -4.02 -0.22 17.90
C CYS A 82 -5.38 0.33 17.45
N LEU A 83 -6.41 0.01 18.24
CA LEU A 83 -7.52 0.91 18.50
C LEU A 83 -7.05 1.96 19.50
#